data_AF-A0A662AAX1-F1
#
_entry.id   AF-A0A662AAX1-F1
#
_cell.length_a   1.000
_cell.length_b   1.000
_cell.length_c   1.000
_cell.angle_alpha   90.00
_cell.angle_beta   90.00
_cell.angle_gamma   90.00
#
_symmetry.space_group_name_H-M   'P 1'
#
loop_
_entity.id
_entity.type
_entity.pdbx_description
1 polymer ?
#
loop_
_entity_poly.entity_id
_entity_poly.type
_entity_poly.pdbx_seq_one_letter_code
_entity_poly.pdbx_strand_id
1 'polypeptide(L)'
;MRKKNVAVILSLVLFLAFSYSNVKGQIHSTTGGGSWNDTLTWVNWKIPGPGDDVVIEGRVDVTGAECNNLVVNPNGILQNRSYTNYTIKVHGTVTNNGVIRNFPDWYNLYMTVGGDIINNGEWSNQYTYLTGDQDQTLAFTKEFSGYRLEDINPQSGLIANTDLHFKNTKIDLNGSTIRLGQGGKLYLYGEWLFNGQIVGTNSEVYLFENAFMERIMLDNVSLKGIINVFSSVVIEEENVIEGL
;
A
#
# COMPACT_ATOMS: atom_id res chain seq x y z
N MET A 1 81.54 -0.66 6.38
CA MET A 1 80.35 -0.03 7.00
C MET A 1 79.22 0.00 5.99
N ARG A 2 78.12 -0.71 6.27
CA ARG A 2 76.88 -0.75 5.47
C ARG A 2 76.21 0.62 5.45
N LYS A 3 76.00 1.23 4.28
CA LYS A 3 75.00 2.30 4.11
C LYS A 3 73.71 1.68 3.61
N LYS A 4 72.66 1.81 4.43
CA LYS A 4 71.32 1.26 4.20
C LYS A 4 70.59 2.09 3.17
N ASN A 5 69.95 1.41 2.22
CA ASN A 5 68.98 1.96 1.29
C ASN A 5 67.79 2.53 2.08
N VAL A 6 67.47 3.80 1.89
CA VAL A 6 66.21 4.39 2.37
C VAL A 6 65.29 4.51 1.16
N ALA A 7 64.35 3.57 1.03
CA ALA A 7 63.25 3.68 0.10
C ALA A 7 62.25 4.69 0.67
N VAL A 8 61.98 5.76 -0.07
CA VAL A 8 60.92 6.72 0.23
C VAL A 8 59.61 6.13 -0.27
N ILE A 9 58.77 5.66 0.65
CA ILE A 9 57.40 5.21 0.33
C ILE A 9 56.52 6.46 0.34
N LEU A 10 56.06 6.86 -0.84
CA LEU A 10 55.08 7.92 -1.02
C LEU A 10 53.70 7.35 -0.66
N SER A 11 53.21 7.65 0.54
CA SER A 11 51.87 7.24 1.00
C SER A 11 50.80 8.11 0.32
N LEU A 12 50.13 7.54 -0.67
CA LEU A 12 48.96 8.11 -1.35
C LEU A 12 47.77 8.09 -0.37
N VAL A 13 47.40 9.25 0.18
CA VAL A 13 46.16 9.38 0.98
C VAL A 13 45.00 9.52 0.01
N LEU A 14 44.26 8.42 -0.18
CA LEU A 14 43.02 8.40 -0.95
C LEU A 14 41.91 9.07 -0.10
N PHE A 15 41.55 10.31 -0.42
CA PHE A 15 40.34 10.93 0.12
C PHE A 15 39.12 10.21 -0.46
N LEU A 16 38.50 9.34 0.33
CA LEU A 16 37.14 8.87 0.05
C LEU A 16 36.19 10.06 0.21
N ALA A 17 35.79 10.65 -0.91
CA ALA A 17 34.61 11.49 -0.95
C ALA A 17 33.40 10.58 -0.67
N PHE A 18 32.92 10.57 0.57
CA PHE A 18 31.59 10.08 0.86
C PHE A 18 30.61 11.00 0.14
N SER A 19 30.03 10.50 -0.95
CA SER A 19 28.82 11.08 -1.50
C SER A 19 27.75 11.01 -0.41
N TYR A 20 27.39 12.16 0.16
CA TYR A 20 26.17 12.27 0.94
C TYR A 20 25.03 11.85 0.02
N SER A 21 24.46 10.67 0.25
CA SER A 21 23.11 10.41 -0.25
C SER A 21 22.23 11.48 0.39
N ASN A 22 21.54 12.26 -0.45
CA ASN A 22 20.46 13.13 0.01
C ASN A 22 19.29 12.23 0.43
N VAL A 23 19.45 11.47 1.51
CA VAL A 23 18.31 10.90 2.21
C VAL A 23 17.59 12.11 2.79
N LYS A 24 16.48 12.52 2.17
CA LYS A 24 15.56 13.44 2.83
C LYS A 24 15.28 12.85 4.21
N GLY A 25 15.57 13.61 5.26
CA GLY A 25 15.30 13.16 6.62
C GLY A 25 13.82 12.88 6.77
N GLN A 26 13.48 11.69 7.29
CA GLN A 26 12.11 11.35 7.63
C GLN A 26 11.63 12.19 8.81
N ILE A 27 10.36 12.57 8.81
CA ILE A 27 9.70 13.19 9.96
C ILE A 27 8.98 12.09 10.74
N HIS A 28 9.35 11.93 12.01
CA HIS A 28 8.76 10.95 12.89
C HIS A 28 7.72 11.62 13.78
N SER A 29 6.59 10.94 14.00
CA SER A 29 5.72 11.32 15.12
C SER A 29 6.38 10.95 16.45
N THR A 30 5.96 11.61 17.53
CA THR A 30 6.32 11.17 18.89
C THR A 30 5.57 9.89 19.24
N THR A 31 6.08 9.12 20.19
CA THR A 31 5.36 7.95 20.73
C THR A 31 4.07 8.32 21.46
N GLY A 32 3.96 9.56 21.95
CA GLY A 32 2.73 10.10 22.52
C GLY A 32 1.65 10.41 21.48
N GLY A 33 2.06 10.70 20.24
CA GLY A 33 1.16 10.95 19.13
C GLY A 33 0.42 12.28 19.22
N GLY A 34 -0.79 12.34 18.65
CA GLY A 34 -1.67 13.51 18.65
C GLY A 34 -2.20 13.88 17.27
N SER A 35 -2.63 15.12 17.10
CA SER A 35 -3.22 15.60 15.84
C SER A 35 -2.13 15.84 14.80
N TRP A 36 -2.35 15.46 13.54
CA TRP A 36 -1.38 15.69 12.46
C TRP A 36 -0.92 17.16 12.37
N ASN A 37 -1.83 18.12 12.56
CA ASN A 37 -1.52 19.55 12.48
C ASN A 37 -1.05 20.18 13.81
N ASP A 38 -0.72 19.37 14.81
CA ASP A 38 -0.12 19.84 16.06
C ASP A 38 1.40 19.64 16.00
N THR A 39 2.16 20.70 16.26
CA THR A 39 3.62 20.64 16.35
C THR A 39 4.10 19.59 17.35
N LEU A 40 3.40 19.39 18.49
CA LEU A 40 3.82 18.46 19.54
C LEU A 40 3.70 16.98 19.14
N THR A 41 2.94 16.69 18.08
CA THR A 41 2.84 15.33 17.52
C THR A 41 4.13 14.89 16.83
N TRP A 42 5.01 15.83 16.44
CA TRP A 42 6.17 15.53 15.60
C TRP A 42 7.49 15.79 16.31
N VAL A 43 8.46 14.89 16.11
CA VAL A 43 9.82 15.12 16.59
C VAL A 43 10.37 16.41 15.98
N ASN A 44 11.03 17.22 16.79
CA ASN A 44 11.53 18.56 16.42
C ASN A 44 10.45 19.57 16.00
N TRP A 45 9.18 19.33 16.38
CA TRP A 45 8.08 20.28 16.18
C TRP A 45 7.78 20.63 14.72
N LYS A 46 8.19 19.75 13.79
CA LYS A 46 7.99 19.95 12.35
C LYS A 46 6.76 19.16 11.87
N ILE A 47 5.69 19.88 11.52
CA ILE A 47 4.52 19.28 10.87
C ILE A 47 4.88 18.87 9.44
N PRO A 48 4.63 17.61 9.00
CA PRO A 48 4.87 17.18 7.64
C PRO A 48 3.96 17.85 6.63
N GLY A 49 4.52 18.11 5.44
CA GLY A 49 3.79 18.50 4.24
C GLY A 49 4.01 17.53 3.07
N PRO A 50 3.49 17.85 1.88
CA PRO A 50 3.48 16.98 0.69
C PRO A 50 4.84 16.46 0.23
N GLY A 51 5.92 17.18 0.53
CA GLY A 51 7.27 16.81 0.14
C GLY A 51 8.04 15.99 1.16
N ASP A 52 7.47 15.68 2.31
CA ASP A 52 8.14 15.03 3.44
C ASP A 52 7.80 13.54 3.52
N ASP A 53 8.80 12.71 3.83
CA ASP A 53 8.59 11.31 4.15
C ASP A 53 8.29 11.18 5.65
N VAL A 54 7.23 10.44 6.00
CA VAL A 54 6.66 10.40 7.35
C VAL A 54 6.73 9.01 7.95
N VAL A 55 7.11 8.94 9.22
CA VAL A 55 7.06 7.71 10.02
C VAL A 55 6.15 7.94 11.23
N ILE A 56 5.17 7.07 11.41
CA ILE A 56 4.22 7.11 12.52
C ILE A 56 4.69 6.14 13.61
N GLU A 57 5.19 6.70 14.71
CA GLU A 57 5.69 5.95 15.89
C GLU A 57 4.62 5.76 16.97
N GLY A 58 3.77 6.77 17.18
CA GLY A 58 2.60 6.75 18.08
C GLY A 58 1.29 7.00 17.35
N ARG A 59 0.17 7.10 18.08
CA ARG A 59 -1.15 7.34 17.47
C ARG A 59 -1.26 8.75 16.89
N VAL A 60 -1.45 8.86 15.57
CA VAL A 60 -1.66 10.12 14.87
C VAL A 60 -3.09 10.22 14.34
N ASP A 61 -3.77 11.28 14.75
CA ASP A 61 -5.12 11.62 14.31
C ASP A 61 -5.05 12.59 13.13
N VAL A 62 -5.51 12.14 11.96
CA VAL A 62 -5.57 12.93 10.72
C VAL A 62 -6.59 14.07 10.88
N THR A 63 -6.17 15.28 10.53
CA THR A 63 -6.99 16.51 10.51
C THR A 63 -6.82 17.29 9.21
N GLY A 64 -6.81 16.58 8.08
CA GLY A 64 -6.28 17.08 6.82
C GLY A 64 -4.75 16.94 6.84
N ALA A 65 -4.25 15.92 6.15
CA ALA A 65 -2.85 15.52 6.17
C ALA A 65 -2.37 15.24 4.75
N GLU A 66 -1.10 15.54 4.49
CA GLU A 66 -0.45 15.25 3.21
C GLU A 66 1.03 14.98 3.44
N CYS A 67 1.57 13.98 2.76
CA CYS A 67 2.98 13.59 2.81
C CYS A 67 3.42 12.93 1.51
N ASN A 68 4.74 12.81 1.33
CA ASN A 68 5.31 12.09 0.20
C ASN A 68 5.17 10.58 0.41
N ASN A 69 5.99 9.99 1.28
CA ASN A 69 5.86 8.58 1.69
C ASN A 69 5.36 8.47 3.13
N LEU A 70 4.68 7.37 3.44
CA LEU A 70 4.17 7.08 4.77
C LEU A 70 4.60 5.69 5.24
N VAL A 71 5.22 5.62 6.41
CA VAL A 71 5.47 4.38 7.14
C VAL A 71 4.71 4.41 8.45
N VAL A 72 3.87 3.40 8.71
CA VAL A 72 3.27 3.18 10.03
C VAL A 72 4.05 2.06 10.72
N ASN A 73 4.80 2.39 11.77
CA ASN A 73 5.58 1.39 12.51
C ASN A 73 4.66 0.47 13.33
N PRO A 74 5.15 -0.68 13.84
CA PRO A 74 4.31 -1.65 14.55
C PRO A 74 3.48 -1.12 15.73
N ASN A 75 3.98 -0.09 16.42
CA ASN A 75 3.24 0.58 17.52
C ASN A 75 2.45 1.81 17.05
N GLY A 76 2.62 2.21 15.79
CA GLY A 76 1.97 3.35 15.18
C GLY A 76 0.51 3.05 14.86
N ILE A 77 -0.33 4.07 15.03
CA ILE A 77 -1.74 4.04 14.64
C ILE A 77 -2.01 5.30 13.83
N LEU A 78 -2.50 5.14 12.61
CA LEU A 78 -3.04 6.24 11.81
C LEU A 78 -4.57 6.10 11.74
N GLN A 79 -5.27 7.15 12.12
CA GLN A 79 -6.74 7.19 12.08
C GLN A 79 -7.24 8.61 11.81
N ASN A 80 -8.49 8.80 11.41
CA ASN A 80 -9.09 10.13 11.42
C ASN A 80 -9.28 10.62 12.88
N ARG A 81 -9.28 11.95 13.08
CA ARG A 81 -9.76 12.51 14.35
C ARG A 81 -11.27 12.29 14.49
N SER A 82 -11.72 12.12 15.73
CA SER A 82 -13.13 11.94 16.06
C SER A 82 -14.02 13.09 15.55
N TYR A 83 -15.32 12.79 15.43
CA TYR A 83 -16.38 13.75 15.08
C TYR A 83 -16.42 14.26 13.64
N THR A 84 -15.51 13.84 12.76
CA THR A 84 -15.61 14.16 11.33
C THR A 84 -14.80 13.20 10.47
N ASN A 85 -15.15 13.20 9.19
CA ASN A 85 -14.41 12.53 8.14
C ASN A 85 -13.15 13.31 7.80
N TYR A 86 -12.03 12.60 7.58
CA TYR A 86 -10.81 13.23 7.13
C TYR A 86 -10.12 12.42 6.04
N THR A 87 -9.36 13.14 5.22
CA THR A 87 -8.53 12.56 4.18
C THR A 87 -7.06 12.78 4.50
N ILE A 88 -6.25 11.74 4.29
CA ILE A 88 -4.80 11.84 4.14
C ILE A 88 -4.42 11.60 2.69
N LYS A 89 -3.49 12.42 2.18
CA LYS A 89 -2.92 12.28 0.85
C LYS A 89 -1.48 11.79 0.96
N VAL A 90 -1.18 10.64 0.36
CA VAL A 90 0.17 10.09 0.29
C VAL A 90 0.56 10.06 -1.18
N HIS A 91 1.50 10.91 -1.58
CA HIS A 91 1.87 11.04 -2.99
C HIS A 91 2.68 9.84 -3.51
N GLY A 92 3.40 9.17 -2.62
CA GLY A 92 4.21 8.00 -2.89
C GLY A 92 3.67 6.77 -2.17
N THR A 93 4.60 6.00 -1.61
CA THR A 93 4.36 4.66 -1.07
C THR A 93 3.79 4.71 0.36
N VAL A 94 2.86 3.81 0.66
CA VAL A 94 2.41 3.50 2.02
C VAL A 94 2.97 2.15 2.45
N THR A 95 3.75 2.14 3.54
CA THR A 95 4.15 0.92 4.24
C THR A 95 3.44 0.85 5.59
N ASN A 96 2.51 -0.08 5.74
CA ASN A 96 1.80 -0.31 7.00
C ASN A 96 2.37 -1.52 7.74
N ASN A 97 3.03 -1.30 8.88
CA ASN A 97 3.43 -2.37 9.81
C ASN A 97 2.64 -2.32 11.12
N GLY A 98 1.82 -1.28 11.33
CA GLY A 98 1.00 -1.04 12.52
C GLY A 98 -0.48 -1.11 12.21
N VAL A 99 -1.22 -0.04 12.52
CA VAL A 99 -2.67 0.03 12.32
C VAL A 99 -3.05 1.26 11.51
N ILE A 100 -3.78 1.05 10.40
CA ILE A 100 -4.49 2.10 9.66
C ILE A 100 -5.98 1.81 9.80
N ARG A 101 -6.76 2.74 10.36
CA ARG A 101 -8.18 2.49 10.66
C ARG A 101 -9.05 3.74 10.66
N ASN A 102 -10.36 3.55 10.61
CA ASN A 102 -11.31 4.57 11.06
C ASN A 102 -11.17 4.81 12.57
N PHE A 103 -11.55 6.00 13.03
CA PHE A 103 -11.72 6.26 14.46
C PHE A 103 -12.79 5.29 15.02
N PRO A 104 -12.56 4.63 16.17
CA PRO A 104 -13.40 3.51 16.64
C PRO A 104 -14.89 3.82 16.84
N ASP A 105 -15.23 5.05 17.24
CA ASP A 105 -16.61 5.34 17.62
C ASP A 105 -17.48 5.74 16.43
N TRP A 106 -17.05 6.69 15.59
CA TRP A 106 -17.79 7.18 14.43
C TRP A 106 -16.83 7.88 13.44
N TYR A 107 -17.24 8.03 12.17
CA TYR A 107 -16.55 8.74 11.08
C TYR A 107 -15.41 8.00 10.38
N ASN A 108 -15.09 8.49 9.19
CA ASN A 108 -14.35 7.76 8.18
C ASN A 108 -12.98 8.40 7.91
N LEU A 109 -11.96 7.54 7.85
CA LEU A 109 -10.68 7.86 7.24
C LEU A 109 -10.74 7.51 5.75
N TYR A 110 -10.46 8.51 4.93
CA TYR A 110 -10.21 8.38 3.50
C TYR A 110 -8.71 8.52 3.26
N MET A 111 -8.16 7.74 2.34
CA MET A 111 -6.75 7.78 1.96
C MET A 111 -6.63 7.81 0.45
N THR A 112 -5.74 8.65 -0.06
CA THR A 112 -5.27 8.58 -1.45
C THR A 112 -3.81 8.15 -1.45
N VAL A 113 -3.44 7.23 -2.35
CA VAL A 113 -2.10 6.69 -2.46
C VAL A 113 -1.64 6.76 -3.91
N GLY A 114 -0.62 7.56 -4.18
CA GLY A 114 -0.05 7.73 -5.52
C GLY A 114 1.05 6.73 -5.88
N GLY A 115 1.61 5.99 -4.90
CA GLY A 115 2.63 4.96 -5.10
C GLY A 115 2.22 3.58 -4.57
N ASP A 116 3.20 2.72 -4.28
CA ASP A 116 2.91 1.34 -3.89
C ASP A 116 2.21 1.22 -2.51
N ILE A 117 1.54 0.09 -2.28
CA ILE A 117 1.04 -0.32 -0.96
C ILE A 117 1.76 -1.57 -0.50
N ILE A 118 2.41 -1.47 0.66
CA ILE A 118 2.96 -2.60 1.41
C ILE A 118 2.17 -2.73 2.71
N ASN A 119 1.39 -3.80 2.86
CA ASN A 119 0.57 -4.04 4.05
C ASN A 119 1.05 -5.27 4.84
N ASN A 120 1.70 -4.99 5.97
CA ASN A 120 2.13 -5.97 6.97
C ASN A 120 1.38 -5.83 8.31
N GLY A 121 0.44 -4.88 8.39
CA GLY A 121 -0.30 -4.53 9.59
C GLY A 121 -1.81 -4.69 9.44
N GLU A 122 -2.56 -4.09 10.36
CA GLU A 122 -4.02 -4.02 10.30
C GLU A 122 -4.46 -2.84 9.43
N TRP A 123 -5.41 -3.08 8.53
CA TRP A 123 -5.98 -2.06 7.65
C TRP A 123 -7.51 -2.12 7.67
N SER A 124 -8.17 -1.04 8.09
CA SER A 124 -9.63 -0.97 8.29
C SER A 124 -10.20 0.45 8.17
N ASN A 125 -9.69 1.23 7.21
CA ASN A 125 -10.26 2.54 6.89
C ASN A 125 -11.50 2.43 5.98
N GLN A 126 -12.16 3.55 5.71
CA GLN A 126 -13.37 3.56 4.89
C GLN A 126 -13.07 3.47 3.38
N TYR A 127 -12.17 4.29 2.86
CA TYR A 127 -11.83 4.31 1.44
C TYR A 127 -10.33 4.49 1.25
N THR A 128 -9.76 3.65 0.41
CA THR A 128 -8.41 3.82 -0.14
C THR A 128 -8.52 4.00 -1.65
N TYR A 129 -8.10 5.16 -2.14
CA TYR A 129 -8.07 5.47 -3.56
C TYR A 129 -6.64 5.34 -4.08
N LEU A 130 -6.46 4.55 -5.13
CA LEU A 130 -5.19 4.42 -5.85
C LEU A 130 -5.19 5.48 -6.95
N THR A 131 -4.20 6.38 -6.88
CA THR A 131 -4.18 7.61 -7.69
C THR A 131 -2.88 7.75 -8.48
N GLY A 132 -2.10 6.68 -8.62
CA GLY A 132 -0.83 6.70 -9.33
C GLY A 132 -1.03 6.96 -10.82
N ASP A 133 -0.08 7.63 -11.45
CA ASP A 133 -0.04 7.82 -12.91
C ASP A 133 0.75 6.71 -13.62
N GLN A 134 1.30 5.78 -12.84
CA GLN A 134 2.06 4.61 -13.28
C GLN A 134 1.52 3.40 -12.53
N ASP A 135 1.83 2.20 -13.01
CA ASP A 135 1.44 0.96 -12.34
C ASP A 135 1.83 0.99 -10.85
N GLN A 136 0.87 0.67 -9.97
CA GLN A 136 1.07 0.60 -8.52
C GLN A 136 1.22 -0.86 -8.09
N THR A 137 2.18 -1.13 -7.24
CA THR A 137 2.42 -2.46 -6.69
C THR A 137 1.67 -2.65 -5.37
N LEU A 138 1.03 -3.80 -5.21
CA LEU A 138 0.42 -4.26 -3.96
C LEU A 138 1.21 -5.44 -3.41
N ALA A 139 1.63 -5.36 -2.14
CA ALA A 139 2.37 -6.43 -1.45
C ALA A 139 1.84 -6.61 -0.03
N PHE A 140 1.26 -7.78 0.27
CA PHE A 140 0.55 -8.07 1.51
C PHE A 140 1.18 -9.26 2.24
N THR A 141 1.48 -9.07 3.52
CA THR A 141 1.71 -10.18 4.48
C THR A 141 0.57 -10.30 5.50
N LYS A 142 -0.37 -9.35 5.48
CA LYS A 142 -1.63 -9.33 6.22
C LYS A 142 -2.79 -9.01 5.30
N GLU A 143 -3.98 -9.47 5.67
CA GLU A 143 -5.22 -9.14 4.98
C GLU A 143 -5.43 -7.61 4.89
N PHE A 144 -5.85 -7.14 3.73
CA PHE A 144 -6.36 -5.79 3.56
C PHE A 144 -7.87 -5.83 3.84
N SER A 145 -8.31 -5.06 4.84
CA SER A 145 -9.71 -5.06 5.32
C SER A 145 -10.32 -3.66 5.37
N GLY A 146 -9.80 -2.73 4.55
CA GLY A 146 -10.46 -1.44 4.32
C GLY A 146 -11.79 -1.65 3.60
N TYR A 147 -12.81 -0.84 3.90
CA TYR A 147 -14.16 -1.07 3.37
C TYR A 147 -14.22 -0.98 1.84
N ARG A 148 -13.47 -0.06 1.22
CA ARG A 148 -13.34 0.03 -0.23
C ARG A 148 -11.92 0.36 -0.66
N LEU A 149 -11.44 -0.36 -1.67
CA LEU A 149 -10.28 -0.02 -2.48
C LEU A 149 -10.78 0.35 -3.88
N GLU A 150 -10.38 1.51 -4.38
CA GLU A 150 -10.79 1.98 -5.69
C GLU A 150 -9.59 2.51 -6.46
N ASP A 151 -9.37 1.97 -7.66
CA ASP A 151 -8.45 2.57 -8.62
C ASP A 151 -9.17 3.71 -9.32
N ILE A 152 -8.71 4.95 -9.12
CA ILE A 152 -9.33 6.11 -9.77
C ILE A 152 -8.58 6.53 -11.04
N ASN A 153 -7.48 5.86 -11.39
CA ASN A 153 -6.73 6.10 -12.62
C ASN A 153 -6.61 4.83 -13.46
N PRO A 154 -7.60 4.52 -14.32
CA PRO A 154 -7.61 3.26 -15.06
C PRO A 154 -6.53 3.12 -16.13
N GLN A 155 -5.67 4.15 -16.31
CA GLN A 155 -4.51 4.07 -17.19
C GLN A 155 -3.29 3.41 -16.50
N SER A 156 -3.24 3.40 -15.17
CA SER A 156 -2.28 2.62 -14.39
C SER A 156 -2.88 1.27 -14.02
N GLY A 157 -2.11 0.19 -14.16
CA GLY A 157 -2.50 -1.12 -13.66
C GLY A 157 -2.04 -1.36 -12.21
N LEU A 158 -2.57 -2.41 -11.62
CA LEU A 158 -2.16 -2.90 -10.30
C LEU A 158 -1.32 -4.17 -10.48
N ILE A 159 -0.16 -4.22 -9.83
CA ILE A 159 0.75 -5.37 -9.87
C ILE A 159 0.72 -6.07 -8.51
N ALA A 160 0.31 -7.33 -8.49
CA ALA A 160 0.41 -8.16 -7.29
C ALA A 160 1.85 -8.69 -7.14
N ASN A 161 2.59 -8.18 -6.16
CA ASN A 161 3.96 -8.63 -5.86
C ASN A 161 4.01 -9.75 -4.80
N THR A 162 2.88 -10.03 -4.16
CA THR A 162 2.65 -11.19 -3.31
C THR A 162 1.28 -11.78 -3.64
N ASP A 163 0.92 -12.86 -2.97
CA ASP A 163 -0.50 -13.23 -2.88
C ASP A 163 -1.27 -12.09 -2.20
N LEU A 164 -2.44 -11.76 -2.74
CA LEU A 164 -3.28 -10.68 -2.23
C LEU A 164 -4.47 -11.26 -1.49
N HIS A 165 -4.65 -10.85 -0.24
CA HIS A 165 -5.79 -11.23 0.60
C HIS A 165 -6.64 -10.01 0.91
N PHE A 166 -7.83 -9.97 0.36
CA PHE A 166 -8.83 -8.93 0.64
C PHE A 166 -9.98 -9.53 1.43
N LYS A 167 -10.39 -8.83 2.49
CA LYS A 167 -11.47 -9.28 3.36
C LYS A 167 -12.45 -8.16 3.61
N ASN A 168 -13.73 -8.44 3.35
CA ASN A 168 -14.81 -7.48 3.47
C ASN A 168 -14.49 -6.14 2.77
N THR A 169 -13.79 -6.22 1.63
CA THR A 169 -13.33 -5.07 0.87
C THR A 169 -14.06 -5.04 -0.47
N LYS A 170 -14.74 -3.94 -0.77
CA LYS A 170 -15.23 -3.67 -2.13
C LYS A 170 -14.07 -3.18 -2.97
N ILE A 171 -13.79 -3.86 -4.08
CA ILE A 171 -12.68 -3.52 -4.99
C ILE A 171 -13.27 -3.04 -6.30
N ASP A 172 -13.13 -1.75 -6.58
CA ASP A 172 -13.52 -1.13 -7.84
C ASP A 172 -12.26 -0.86 -8.67
N LEU A 173 -12.09 -1.57 -9.78
CA LEU A 173 -10.95 -1.38 -10.67
C LEU A 173 -11.16 -0.24 -11.67
N ASN A 174 -12.39 0.30 -11.81
CA ASN A 174 -12.69 1.44 -12.68
C ASN A 174 -12.21 1.31 -14.16
N GLY A 175 -12.05 0.10 -14.65
CA GLY A 175 -11.54 -0.26 -15.98
C GLY A 175 -10.07 -0.70 -15.99
N SER A 176 -9.38 -0.65 -14.86
CA SER A 176 -7.98 -1.06 -14.67
C SER A 176 -7.81 -2.58 -14.67
N THR A 177 -6.55 -3.01 -14.56
CA THR A 177 -6.12 -4.41 -14.57
C THR A 177 -5.34 -4.75 -13.30
N ILE A 178 -5.70 -5.85 -12.62
CA ILE A 178 -4.80 -6.53 -11.68
C ILE A 178 -3.97 -7.56 -12.46
N ARG A 179 -2.64 -7.47 -12.36
CA ARG A 179 -1.69 -8.45 -12.91
C ARG A 179 -1.13 -9.31 -11.79
N LEU A 180 -1.42 -10.60 -11.83
CA LEU A 180 -0.89 -11.59 -10.91
C LEU A 180 0.44 -12.11 -11.45
N GLY A 181 1.44 -12.21 -10.57
CA GLY A 181 2.70 -12.88 -10.89
C GLY A 181 2.50 -14.36 -11.20
N GLN A 182 3.53 -15.02 -11.72
CA GLN A 182 3.50 -16.45 -12.02
C GLN A 182 3.13 -17.27 -10.78
N GLY A 183 2.05 -18.05 -10.85
CA GLY A 183 1.56 -18.83 -9.70
C GLY A 183 0.93 -18.00 -8.58
N GLY A 184 0.82 -16.68 -8.75
CA GLY A 184 0.29 -15.75 -7.75
C GLY A 184 -1.20 -15.94 -7.52
N LYS A 185 -1.64 -15.56 -6.34
CA LYS A 185 -3.01 -15.82 -5.88
C LYS A 185 -3.73 -14.55 -5.43
N LEU A 186 -5.00 -14.47 -5.75
CA LEU A 186 -5.92 -13.45 -5.25
C LEU A 186 -7.02 -14.11 -4.44
N TYR A 187 -7.17 -13.70 -3.19
CA TYR A 187 -8.18 -14.19 -2.27
C TYR A 187 -9.18 -13.09 -1.93
N LEU A 188 -10.46 -13.37 -2.19
CA LEU A 188 -11.58 -12.50 -1.83
C LEU A 188 -12.44 -13.19 -0.79
N TYR A 189 -12.55 -12.60 0.40
CA TYR A 189 -13.45 -13.01 1.46
C TYR A 189 -14.58 -11.99 1.57
N GLY A 190 -15.76 -12.31 1.02
CA GLY A 190 -16.92 -11.42 0.97
C GLY A 190 -16.78 -10.26 -0.03
N GLU A 191 -17.83 -9.43 -0.08
CA GLU A 191 -17.93 -8.20 -0.89
C GLU A 191 -17.73 -8.39 -2.42
N TRP A 192 -17.60 -7.28 -3.15
CA TRP A 192 -17.55 -7.25 -4.61
C TRP A 192 -16.16 -6.90 -5.13
N LEU A 193 -15.70 -7.64 -6.14
CA LEU A 193 -14.68 -7.20 -7.08
C LEU A 193 -15.35 -6.84 -8.41
N PHE A 194 -15.13 -5.62 -8.90
CA PHE A 194 -15.85 -5.14 -10.07
C PHE A 194 -15.08 -4.14 -10.93
N ASN A 195 -15.51 -4.02 -12.19
CA ASN A 195 -15.09 -3.02 -13.18
C ASN A 195 -13.64 -3.14 -13.63
N GLY A 196 -13.21 -4.28 -14.16
CA GLY A 196 -11.84 -4.36 -14.64
C GLY A 196 -11.44 -5.72 -15.14
N GLN A 197 -10.13 -5.93 -15.20
CA GLN A 197 -9.52 -7.17 -15.67
C GLN A 197 -8.63 -7.78 -14.60
N ILE A 198 -8.57 -9.11 -14.55
CA ILE A 198 -7.54 -9.86 -13.84
C ILE A 198 -6.77 -10.68 -14.87
N VAL A 199 -5.45 -10.45 -14.94
CA VAL A 199 -4.53 -11.16 -15.82
C VAL A 199 -3.59 -11.99 -14.97
N GLY A 200 -3.48 -13.29 -15.27
CA GLY A 200 -2.60 -14.22 -14.59
C GLY A 200 -1.52 -14.83 -15.47
N THR A 201 -0.73 -15.71 -14.85
CA THR A 201 0.19 -16.62 -15.53
C THR A 201 0.29 -17.89 -14.68
N ASN A 202 -0.60 -18.86 -14.94
CA ASN A 202 -0.87 -19.98 -14.03
C ASN A 202 -1.29 -19.51 -12.62
N SER A 203 -2.11 -18.46 -12.56
CA SER A 203 -2.50 -17.81 -11.31
C SER A 203 -3.88 -18.27 -10.85
N GLU A 204 -4.21 -18.06 -9.57
CA GLU A 204 -5.47 -18.54 -8.98
C GLU A 204 -6.26 -17.39 -8.35
N VAL A 205 -7.57 -17.38 -8.54
CA VAL A 205 -8.50 -16.43 -7.90
C VAL A 205 -9.51 -17.22 -7.07
N TYR A 206 -9.58 -16.90 -5.79
CA TYR A 206 -10.43 -17.57 -4.81
C TYR A 206 -11.56 -16.67 -4.34
N LEU A 207 -12.79 -17.18 -4.41
CA LEU A 207 -13.99 -16.53 -3.91
C LEU A 207 -14.57 -17.28 -2.70
N PHE A 208 -14.59 -16.61 -1.55
CA PHE A 208 -15.08 -17.12 -0.29
C PHE A 208 -16.08 -16.17 0.36
N GLU A 209 -16.83 -16.67 1.35
CA GLU A 209 -17.67 -15.85 2.24
C GLU A 209 -18.65 -14.89 1.53
N ASN A 210 -19.28 -15.35 0.44
CA ASN A 210 -20.14 -14.53 -0.43
C ASN A 210 -19.39 -13.38 -1.12
N ALA A 211 -18.17 -13.66 -1.62
CA ALA A 211 -17.53 -12.79 -2.60
C ALA A 211 -18.29 -12.86 -3.95
N PHE A 212 -18.40 -11.72 -4.62
CA PHE A 212 -19.07 -11.55 -5.91
C PHE A 212 -18.14 -10.90 -6.94
N MET A 213 -18.33 -11.28 -8.20
CA MET A 213 -17.74 -10.58 -9.35
C MET A 213 -18.80 -9.90 -10.20
N GLU A 214 -18.52 -8.67 -10.65
CA GLU A 214 -19.36 -7.89 -11.56
C GLU A 214 -18.49 -7.14 -12.59
N ARG A 215 -18.78 -7.25 -13.88
CA ARG A 215 -18.04 -6.53 -14.94
C ARG A 215 -16.52 -6.80 -14.85
N ILE A 216 -16.17 -8.07 -14.70
CA ILE A 216 -14.79 -8.56 -14.63
C ILE A 216 -14.46 -9.41 -15.86
N MET A 217 -13.32 -9.11 -16.48
CA MET A 217 -12.69 -9.95 -17.49
C MET A 217 -11.55 -10.74 -16.85
N LEU A 218 -11.53 -12.05 -17.07
CA LEU A 218 -10.52 -12.96 -16.54
C LEU A 218 -9.68 -13.49 -17.70
N ASP A 219 -8.37 -13.41 -17.56
CA ASP A 219 -7.39 -13.87 -18.55
C ASP A 219 -6.29 -14.68 -17.87
N ASN A 220 -6.14 -15.93 -18.28
CA ASN A 220 -5.13 -16.88 -17.78
C ASN A 220 -5.10 -17.05 -16.24
N VAL A 221 -6.29 -17.25 -15.65
CA VAL A 221 -6.47 -17.57 -14.22
C VAL A 221 -7.35 -18.81 -14.00
N SER A 222 -7.10 -19.50 -12.89
CA SER A 222 -8.01 -20.52 -12.36
C SER A 222 -8.94 -19.93 -11.31
N LEU A 223 -10.26 -19.98 -11.54
CA LEU A 223 -11.27 -19.60 -10.56
C LEU A 223 -11.58 -20.75 -9.61
N LYS A 224 -11.56 -20.46 -8.30
CA LYS A 224 -11.81 -21.43 -7.23
C LYS A 224 -12.76 -20.88 -6.16
N GLY A 225 -13.39 -21.80 -5.43
CA GLY A 225 -14.33 -21.49 -4.35
C GLY A 225 -15.79 -21.41 -4.83
N ILE A 226 -16.61 -20.63 -4.14
CA ILE A 226 -18.02 -20.42 -4.55
C ILE A 226 -18.07 -19.24 -5.51
N ILE A 227 -18.28 -19.55 -6.79
CA ILE A 227 -18.27 -18.55 -7.86
C ILE A 227 -19.63 -17.87 -7.95
N ASN A 228 -19.76 -16.69 -7.32
CA ASN A 228 -20.94 -15.86 -7.45
C ASN A 228 -20.73 -14.77 -8.52
N VAL A 229 -21.46 -14.87 -9.62
CA VAL A 229 -21.44 -13.90 -10.71
C VAL A 229 -22.71 -13.06 -10.65
N PHE A 230 -22.55 -11.72 -10.60
CA PHE A 230 -23.68 -10.81 -10.59
C PHE A 230 -24.06 -10.35 -12.00
N SER A 231 -23.13 -9.73 -12.73
CA SER A 231 -23.33 -9.36 -14.14
C SER A 231 -22.02 -9.27 -14.92
N SER A 232 -22.08 -9.52 -16.24
CA SER A 232 -21.00 -9.29 -17.21
C SER A 232 -19.62 -9.80 -16.81
N VAL A 233 -19.52 -11.07 -16.40
CA VAL A 233 -18.21 -11.72 -16.21
C VAL A 233 -17.81 -12.45 -17.50
N VAL A 234 -16.62 -12.13 -18.01
CA VAL A 234 -16.05 -12.71 -19.24
C VAL A 234 -14.85 -13.56 -18.86
N ILE A 235 -14.80 -14.78 -19.40
CA ILE A 235 -13.77 -15.78 -19.14
C ILE A 235 -13.14 -16.13 -20.49
N GLU A 236 -11.88 -15.73 -20.70
CA GLU A 236 -11.12 -15.97 -21.93
C GLU A 236 -10.67 -17.45 -22.06
N GLU A 237 -10.23 -17.85 -23.27
CA GLU A 237 -10.00 -19.24 -23.70
C GLU A 237 -8.90 -20.03 -22.92
N GLU A 238 -8.25 -19.44 -21.91
CA GLU A 238 -7.20 -20.07 -21.10
C GLU A 238 -7.53 -20.21 -19.61
N ASN A 239 -8.74 -19.83 -19.20
CA ASN A 239 -9.13 -19.90 -17.80
C ASN A 239 -9.69 -21.27 -17.43
N VAL A 240 -9.50 -21.66 -16.16
CA VAL A 240 -10.04 -22.91 -15.61
C VAL A 240 -11.02 -22.60 -14.49
N ILE A 241 -12.16 -23.30 -14.46
CA ILE A 241 -13.13 -23.22 -13.36
C ILE A 241 -13.05 -24.52 -12.56
N GLU A 242 -12.65 -24.42 -11.29
CA GLU A 242 -12.62 -25.54 -10.36
C GLU A 242 -13.69 -25.34 -9.28
N GLY A 243 -14.78 -26.12 -9.38
CA GLY A 243 -15.78 -26.21 -8.32
C GLY A 243 -15.29 -27.06 -7.14
N LEU A 244 -15.86 -26.82 -5.95
CA LEU A 244 -15.79 -27.75 -4.82
C LEU A 244 -16.85 -28.86 -4.94
#